data_AF-A0A7X7XX22-F1
#
_entry.id   AF-A0A7X7XX22-F1
#
_cell.length_a   1.000
_cell.length_b   1.000
_cell.length_c   1.000
_cell.angle_alpha   90.00
_cell.angle_beta   90.00
_cell.angle_gamma   90.00
#
_symmetry.space_group_name_H-M   'P 1'
#
loop_
_entity.id
_entity.type
_entity.pdbx_description
1 polymer ?
#
loop_
_entity_poly.entity_id
_entity_poly.type
_entity_poly.pdbx_seq_one_letter_code
_entity_poly.pdbx_strand_id
1 'polypeptide(L)'
;MFYEIYVSSEKRFDDFEFNGITYKYVSSKISSGVIEPKNTQGIRVTTLERTVVDSIKDFEKIGGLEELLNCIESISHLNENKLIKYLDAYNLQFLYQKAGFLLEHYKDQLQLSDEG
;
A
#
# COMPACT_ATOMS: atom_id res chain seq x y z
N MET A 1 -12.03 9.67 -16.04
CA MET A 1 -11.11 9.58 -14.89
C MET A 1 -11.98 9.50 -13.65
N PHE A 2 -11.89 8.41 -12.88
CA PHE A 2 -12.58 8.28 -11.60
C PHE A 2 -11.58 8.72 -10.52
N TYR A 3 -11.92 9.77 -9.76
CA TYR A 3 -11.07 10.27 -8.69
C TYR A 3 -11.51 9.63 -7.37
N GLU A 4 -10.93 8.48 -7.04
CA GLU A 4 -11.22 7.76 -5.80
C GLU A 4 -10.01 7.79 -4.86
N ILE A 5 -10.23 8.06 -3.58
CA ILE A 5 -9.22 7.99 -2.52
C ILE A 5 -9.68 6.98 -1.47
N TYR A 6 -8.80 6.04 -1.14
CA TYR A 6 -9.03 5.06 -0.09
C TYR A 6 -8.48 5.60 1.24
N VAL A 7 -9.33 5.67 2.26
CA VAL A 7 -8.99 6.22 3.56
C VAL A 7 -9.19 5.19 4.65
N SER A 8 -8.16 5.01 5.47
CA SER A 8 -8.23 4.22 6.71
C SER A 8 -8.46 5.12 7.92
N SER A 9 -9.34 4.69 8.81
CA SER A 9 -9.61 5.37 10.09
C SER A 9 -10.00 4.36 11.17
N GLU A 10 -9.92 4.77 12.44
CA GLU A 10 -10.29 3.90 13.57
C GLU A 10 -11.80 3.58 13.60
N LYS A 11 -12.62 4.49 13.09
CA LYS A 11 -14.07 4.34 13.00
C LYS A 11 -14.48 4.28 11.55
N ARG A 12 -15.22 3.25 11.16
CA ARG A 12 -15.84 3.17 9.84
C ARG A 12 -16.67 4.43 9.57
N PHE A 13 -16.55 4.94 8.36
CA PHE A 13 -17.41 5.99 7.81
C PHE A 13 -18.04 5.48 6.50
N ASP A 14 -19.15 6.08 6.11
CA ASP A 14 -19.80 5.78 4.83
C ASP A 14 -19.12 6.53 3.69
N ASP A 15 -18.95 5.88 2.55
CA ASP A 15 -18.32 6.49 1.38
C ASP A 15 -19.01 7.82 1.03
N PHE A 16 -18.22 8.85 0.77
CA PHE A 16 -18.73 10.19 0.51
C PHE A 16 -17.95 10.89 -0.61
N GLU A 17 -18.61 11.82 -1.31
CA GLU A 17 -17.96 12.67 -2.30
C GLU A 17 -17.66 14.04 -1.70
N PHE A 18 -16.46 14.55 -1.94
CA PHE A 18 -16.08 15.93 -1.61
C PHE A 18 -15.18 16.50 -2.70
N ASN A 19 -15.57 17.66 -3.25
CA ASN A 19 -14.86 18.33 -4.36
C ASN A 19 -14.60 17.42 -5.58
N GLY A 20 -15.57 16.57 -5.94
CA GLY A 20 -15.45 15.65 -7.08
C GLY A 20 -14.51 14.47 -6.85
N ILE A 21 -14.09 14.23 -5.61
CA ILE A 21 -13.31 13.06 -5.19
C ILE A 21 -14.18 12.17 -4.31
N THR A 22 -14.25 10.90 -4.64
CA THR A 22 -14.94 9.88 -3.83
C THR A 22 -13.98 9.31 -2.79
N TYR A 23 -14.34 9.42 -1.52
CA TYR A 23 -13.58 8.89 -0.40
C TYR A 23 -14.20 7.57 0.05
N LYS A 24 -13.45 6.48 -0.06
CA LYS A 24 -13.90 5.13 0.30
C LYS A 24 -13.22 4.65 1.57
N TYR A 25 -14.00 4.14 2.52
CA TYR A 25 -13.44 3.58 3.74
C TYR A 25 -12.77 2.23 3.47
N VAL A 26 -11.53 2.08 3.96
CA VAL A 26 -10.84 0.78 4.02
C VAL A 26 -10.36 0.52 5.44
N SER A 27 -10.62 -0.69 5.93
CA SER A 27 -10.13 -1.09 7.24
C SER A 27 -8.61 -1.33 7.18
N SER A 28 -7.84 -0.49 7.86
CA SER A 28 -6.43 -0.82 8.15
C SER A 28 -6.36 -1.66 9.42
N LYS A 29 -5.75 -2.84 9.33
CA LYS A 29 -5.57 -3.74 10.49
C LYS A 29 -4.32 -3.42 11.31
N ILE A 30 -3.47 -2.50 10.83
CA ILE A 30 -2.22 -2.13 11.48
C ILE A 30 -1.95 -0.63 11.38
N SER A 31 -1.53 -0.02 12.50
CA SER A 31 -1.20 1.42 12.59
C SER A 31 0.26 1.73 12.25
N SER A 32 1.12 0.70 12.20
CA SER A 32 2.54 0.83 11.85
C SER A 32 2.72 1.39 10.44
N GLY A 33 3.66 2.32 10.28
CA GLY A 33 3.97 2.92 8.98
C GLY A 33 3.07 4.10 8.60
N VAL A 34 2.22 4.59 9.49
CA VAL A 34 1.52 5.87 9.31
C VAL A 34 2.43 7.02 9.73
N ILE A 35 2.62 7.99 8.83
CA ILE A 35 3.49 9.15 9.01
C ILE A 35 2.75 10.44 8.67
N GLU A 36 3.19 11.55 9.22
CA GLU A 36 2.78 12.90 8.81
C GLU A 36 3.92 13.52 7.98
N PRO A 37 3.74 13.69 6.66
CA PRO A 37 4.75 14.34 5.83
C PRO A 37 4.99 15.77 6.30
N LYS A 38 6.25 16.21 6.28
CA LYS A 38 6.69 17.53 6.79
C LYS A 38 5.95 18.72 6.16
N ASN A 39 5.39 18.53 4.97
CA ASN A 39 4.80 19.55 4.12
C ASN A 39 3.26 19.44 4.06
N THR A 40 2.65 18.53 4.82
CA THR A 40 1.19 18.34 4.86
C THR A 40 0.71 18.25 6.31
N GLN A 41 0.60 19.41 6.96
CA GLN A 41 0.16 19.47 8.35
C GLN A 41 -1.27 18.94 8.48
N GLY A 42 -1.47 18.00 9.40
CA GLY A 42 -2.76 17.36 9.65
C GLY A 42 -3.12 16.22 8.70
N ILE A 43 -2.29 15.91 7.70
CA ILE A 43 -2.51 14.80 6.77
C ILE A 43 -1.57 13.65 7.13
N ARG A 44 -2.14 12.49 7.41
CA ARG A 44 -1.40 11.26 7.69
C ARG A 44 -1.49 10.31 6.51
N VAL A 45 -0.36 9.75 6.10
CA VAL A 45 -0.24 8.81 4.98
C VAL A 45 0.57 7.59 5.40
N THR A 46 0.50 6.51 4.64
CA THR A 46 1.37 5.34 4.82
C THR A 46 2.75 5.58 4.21
N THR A 47 3.80 5.01 4.80
CA THR A 47 5.14 4.94 4.16
C THR A 47 5.07 4.15 2.86
N LEU A 48 5.98 4.40 1.93
CA LEU A 48 6.00 3.73 0.62
C LEU A 48 5.90 2.20 0.71
N GLU A 49 6.75 1.55 1.50
CA GLU A 49 6.74 0.08 1.64
C GLU A 49 5.43 -0.43 2.25
N ARG A 50 4.83 0.37 3.15
CA ARG A 50 3.52 0.04 3.72
C ARG A 50 2.42 0.13 2.67
N THR A 51 2.42 1.17 1.86
CA THR A 51 1.48 1.36 0.74
C THR A 51 1.58 0.21 -0.25
N VAL A 52 2.81 -0.22 -0.62
CA VAL A 52 3.01 -1.37 -1.53
C VAL A 52 2.38 -2.64 -0.95
N VAL A 53 2.62 -2.94 0.33
CA VAL A 53 2.04 -4.12 0.99
C VAL A 53 0.50 -4.04 1.06
N ASP A 54 -0.06 -2.86 1.36
CA ASP A 54 -1.51 -2.64 1.37
C ASP A 54 -2.12 -2.85 -0.02
N SER A 55 -1.50 -2.31 -1.06
CA SER A 55 -1.97 -2.47 -2.44
C SER A 55 -1.89 -3.92 -2.92
N ILE A 56 -0.82 -4.66 -2.59
CA ILE A 56 -0.73 -6.11 -2.90
C ILE A 56 -1.81 -6.92 -2.19
N LYS A 57 -2.15 -6.52 -0.96
CA LYS A 57 -3.17 -7.21 -0.16
C LYS A 57 -4.58 -6.97 -0.71
N ASP A 58 -4.89 -5.75 -1.14
CA ASP A 58 -6.25 -5.31 -1.43
C ASP A 58 -6.48 -4.84 -2.89
N PHE A 59 -5.58 -5.12 -3.85
CA PHE A 59 -5.75 -4.69 -5.26
C PHE A 59 -7.07 -5.15 -5.89
N GLU A 60 -7.63 -6.30 -5.47
CA GLU A 60 -8.93 -6.78 -5.96
C GLU A 60 -10.09 -5.86 -5.52
N LYS A 61 -9.89 -5.08 -4.46
CA LYS A 61 -10.83 -4.09 -3.92
C LYS A 61 -10.45 -2.66 -4.29
N ILE A 62 -9.21 -2.45 -4.76
CA ILE A 62 -8.58 -1.15 -4.94
C ILE A 62 -7.86 -1.13 -6.29
N GLY A 63 -8.44 -0.46 -7.29
CA GLY A 63 -7.78 -0.17 -8.56
C GLY A 63 -7.52 -1.35 -9.52
N GLY A 64 -7.47 -2.58 -9.01
CA GLY A 64 -7.16 -3.78 -9.78
C GLY A 64 -5.66 -4.03 -9.92
N LEU A 65 -5.33 -5.16 -10.56
CA LEU A 65 -3.93 -5.61 -10.72
C LEU A 65 -3.14 -4.67 -11.65
N GLU A 66 -3.74 -4.18 -12.74
CA GLU A 66 -3.05 -3.32 -13.71
C GLU A 66 -2.56 -2.01 -13.07
N GLU A 67 -3.40 -1.35 -12.27
CA GLU A 67 -3.00 -0.13 -11.56
C GLU A 67 -1.88 -0.41 -10.53
N LEU A 68 -1.95 -1.55 -9.83
CA LEU A 68 -0.88 -1.98 -8.93
C LEU A 68 0.46 -2.15 -9.67
N LEU A 69 0.46 -2.83 -10.82
CA LEU A 69 1.68 -3.06 -11.61
C LEU A 69 2.27 -1.73 -12.10
N ASN A 70 1.43 -0.85 -12.65
CA ASN A 70 1.85 0.49 -13.07
C ASN A 70 2.46 1.30 -11.91
N CYS A 71 1.89 1.20 -10.70
CA CYS A 71 2.47 1.84 -9.52
C CYS A 71 3.84 1.26 -9.15
N ILE A 72 4.00 -0.07 -9.20
CA ILE A 72 5.28 -0.72 -8.88
C ILE A 72 6.36 -0.34 -9.90
N GLU A 73 6.03 -0.30 -11.19
CA GLU A 73 6.93 0.12 -12.26
C GLU A 73 7.46 1.55 -12.08
N SER A 74 6.71 2.42 -11.40
CA SER A 74 7.14 3.78 -11.09
C SER A 74 8.14 3.89 -9.92
N ILE A 75 8.35 2.81 -9.17
CA ILE A 75 9.20 2.79 -7.97
C ILE A 75 10.61 2.30 -8.33
N SER A 76 11.64 3.06 -7.94
CA SER A 76 13.05 2.75 -8.23
C SER A 76 13.82 2.04 -7.12
N HIS A 77 13.23 1.94 -5.91
CA HIS A 77 13.85 1.29 -4.76
C HIS A 77 12.80 1.06 -3.66
N LEU A 78 12.88 -0.08 -2.97
CA LEU A 78 12.13 -0.35 -1.74
C LEU A 78 13.06 -0.81 -0.62
N ASN A 79 12.77 -0.40 0.61
CA ASN A 79 13.48 -0.92 1.78
C ASN A 79 12.93 -2.30 2.17
N GLU A 80 13.68 -3.36 1.87
CA GLU A 80 13.31 -4.75 2.13
C GLU A 80 12.95 -5.03 3.59
N ASN A 81 13.75 -4.53 4.55
CA ASN A 81 13.47 -4.71 5.97
C ASN A 81 12.11 -4.09 6.38
N LYS A 82 11.71 -2.99 5.76
CA LYS A 82 10.38 -2.39 6.01
C LYS A 82 9.27 -3.20 5.36
N LEU A 83 9.49 -3.76 4.17
CA LEU A 83 8.52 -4.67 3.53
C LEU A 83 8.25 -5.86 4.44
N ILE A 84 9.29 -6.56 4.89
CA ILE A 84 9.20 -7.70 5.82
C ILE A 84 8.47 -7.29 7.10
N LYS A 85 8.87 -6.16 7.71
CA LYS A 85 8.20 -5.62 8.90
C LYS A 85 6.68 -5.45 8.71
N TYR A 86 6.22 -4.99 7.55
CA TYR A 86 4.79 -4.78 7.31
C TYR A 86 4.06 -6.07 6.94
N LEU A 87 4.71 -7.01 6.25
CA LEU A 87 4.20 -8.37 6.04
C LEU A 87 4.00 -9.08 7.40
N ASP A 88 4.97 -8.99 8.29
CA ASP A 88 4.93 -9.53 9.67
C ASP A 88 3.83 -8.89 10.50
N ALA A 89 3.65 -7.58 10.36
CA ALA A 89 2.60 -6.87 11.08
C ALA A 89 1.19 -7.33 10.64
N TYR A 90 1.00 -7.66 9.36
CA TYR A 90 -0.24 -8.27 8.90
C TYR A 90 -0.37 -9.74 9.32
N ASN A 91 0.75 -10.48 9.29
CA ASN A 91 0.83 -11.90 9.62
C ASN A 91 -0.17 -12.77 8.83
N LEU A 92 -0.17 -12.62 7.50
CA LEU A 92 -1.09 -13.32 6.59
C LEU A 92 -0.30 -14.11 5.55
N GLN A 93 -0.35 -15.45 5.61
CA GLN A 93 0.42 -16.33 4.71
C GLN A 93 0.23 -16.01 3.22
N PHE A 94 -1.02 -15.76 2.78
CA PHE A 94 -1.30 -15.45 1.38
C PHE A 94 -0.64 -14.14 0.93
N LEU A 95 -0.44 -13.19 1.84
CA LEU A 95 0.15 -11.89 1.53
C LEU A 95 1.65 -12.02 1.30
N TYR A 96 2.35 -12.85 2.08
CA TYR A 96 3.75 -13.20 1.80
C TYR A 96 3.90 -13.83 0.42
N GLN A 97 3.03 -14.79 0.07
CA GLN A 97 3.08 -15.46 -1.23
C GLN A 97 2.85 -14.48 -2.39
N LYS A 98 1.81 -13.64 -2.30
CA LYS A 98 1.52 -12.62 -3.32
C LYS A 98 2.67 -11.61 -3.44
N ALA A 99 3.18 -11.12 -2.31
CA ALA A 99 4.26 -10.14 -2.29
C ALA A 99 5.56 -10.71 -2.83
N GLY A 100 5.97 -11.90 -2.38
CA GLY A 100 7.18 -12.57 -2.88
C GLY A 100 7.12 -12.83 -4.38
N PHE A 101 6.02 -13.42 -4.87
CA PHE A 101 5.85 -13.67 -6.31
C PHE A 101 5.93 -12.40 -7.15
N LEU A 102 5.25 -11.34 -6.70
CA LEU A 102 5.18 -10.09 -7.45
C LEU A 102 6.49 -9.32 -7.40
N LEU A 103 7.07 -9.16 -6.21
CA LEU A 103 8.27 -8.34 -6.02
C LEU A 103 9.53 -9.02 -6.59
N GLU A 104 9.57 -10.36 -6.66
CA GLU A 104 10.65 -11.08 -7.36
C GLU A 104 10.74 -10.67 -8.83
N HIS A 105 9.61 -10.42 -9.49
CA HIS A 105 9.58 -9.99 -10.89
C HIS A 105 10.24 -8.60 -11.11
N TYR A 106 10.20 -7.75 -10.08
CA TYR A 106 10.71 -6.37 -10.13
C TYR A 106 11.98 -6.18 -9.28
N LYS A 107 12.58 -7.27 -8.81
CA LYS A 107 13.67 -7.27 -7.83
C LYS A 107 14.85 -6.39 -8.21
N ASP A 108 15.36 -6.50 -9.43
CA ASP A 108 16.47 -5.69 -9.93
C ASP A 108 16.11 -4.19 -9.94
N GLN A 109 14.90 -3.87 -10.39
CA GLN A 109 14.39 -2.49 -10.43
C GLN A 109 14.23 -1.93 -9.01
N LEU A 110 13.74 -2.74 -8.08
CA LEU A 110 13.43 -2.34 -6.71
C LEU A 110 14.64 -2.45 -5.76
N GLN A 111 15.77 -2.97 -6.26
CA GLN A 111 17.01 -3.21 -5.51
C GLN A 111 16.81 -4.13 -4.31
N LEU A 112 16.03 -5.19 -4.49
CA LEU A 112 15.77 -6.20 -3.45
C LEU A 112 16.86 -7.28 -3.48
N SER A 113 17.14 -7.89 -2.33
CA SER A 113 18.18 -8.91 -2.21
C SER A 113 17.80 -10.23 -2.91
N ASP A 114 18.81 -11.06 -3.17
CA ASP A 114 18.61 -12.40 -3.74
C ASP A 114 18.03 -13.44 -2.77
N GLU A 115 17.94 -13.10 -1.49
CA GLU A 115 17.65 -14.05 -0.43
C GLU A 115 16.17 -13.95 0.01
N GLY A 116 15.42 -15.03 -0.22
CA GLY A 116 14.04 -15.23 0.25
C GLY A 116 13.85 -16.58 0.94
#